data_AF-A0A4S8KIJ6-F1
#
_entry.id   AF-A0A4S8KIJ6-F1
#
_cell.length_a   1.000
_cell.length_b   1.000
_cell.length_c   1.000
_cell.angle_alpha   90.00
_cell.angle_beta   90.00
_cell.angle_gamma   90.00
#
_symmetry.space_group_name_H-M   'P 1'
#
loop_
_entity.id
_entity.type
_entity.pdbx_description
1 polymer ?
#
loop_
_entity_poly.entity_id
_entity_poly.type
_entity_poly.pdbx_seq_one_letter_code
_entity_poly.pdbx_strand_id
1 'polypeptide(L)' 'MKTTTTINATVTVSKPPQQPFIPDRSIFLAGSIEMGKAEDWQAKLTSTLSNLDLPYHLTVLNP' A
#
# COMPACT_ATOMS: atom_id res chain seq x y z
N MET A 1 17.85 -13.85 24.92
CA MET A 1 18.00 -13.31 23.55
C MET A 1 16.67 -13.51 22.84
N LYS A 2 15.93 -12.44 22.50
CA LYS A 2 14.71 -12.56 21.69
C LYS A 2 15.14 -12.66 20.24
N THR A 3 14.92 -13.82 19.61
CA THR A 3 15.07 -14.01 18.17
C THR A 3 14.01 -13.17 17.46
N THR A 4 14.41 -12.02 16.92
CA THR A 4 13.56 -11.24 16.03
C THR A 4 13.57 -11.93 14.68
N THR A 5 12.58 -12.78 14.42
CA THR A 5 12.31 -13.29 13.08
C THR A 5 11.92 -12.10 12.21
N THR A 6 12.75 -11.74 11.25
CA THR A 6 12.40 -10.76 10.21
C THR A 6 11.29 -11.37 9.35
N ILE A 7 10.05 -11.08 9.69
CA ILE A 7 8.91 -11.24 8.80
C ILE A 7 9.04 -10.10 7.78
N ASN A 8 9.46 -10.41 6.56
CA ASN A 8 9.36 -9.48 5.43
C ASN A 8 7.87 -9.23 5.21
N ALA A 9 7.35 -8.17 5.82
CA ALA A 9 5.94 -7.88 5.76
C ALA A 9 5.60 -7.31 4.38
N THR A 10 4.51 -7.80 3.82
CA THR A 10 4.10 -7.46 2.44
C THR A 10 3.22 -6.22 2.41
N VAL A 11 3.29 -5.48 1.30
CA VAL A 11 2.31 -4.44 0.97
C VAL A 11 1.36 -4.96 -0.10
N THR A 12 0.06 -4.90 0.16
CA THR A 12 -0.98 -5.26 -0.80
C THR A 12 -1.67 -4.00 -1.30
N VAL A 13 -1.69 -3.78 -2.60
CA VAL A 13 -2.47 -2.68 -3.23
C VAL A 13 -3.79 -3.25 -3.73
N SER A 14 -4.90 -2.73 -3.21
CA SER A 14 -6.25 -3.10 -3.64
C SER A 14 -6.87 -1.97 -4.45
N LYS A 15 -7.37 -2.30 -5.65
CA LYS A 15 -8.02 -1.38 -6.57
C LYS A 15 -9.45 -1.84 -6.87
N PRO A 16 -10.42 -0.92 -7.08
CA PRO A 16 -11.75 -1.28 -7.55
C PRO A 16 -11.72 -2.05 -8.89
N PRO A 17 -12.72 -2.92 -9.17
CA PRO A 17 -13.89 -3.24 -8.33
C PRO A 17 -13.60 -4.32 -7.28
N GLN A 18 -12.35 -4.74 -7.09
CA GLN A 18 -12.02 -5.81 -6.16
C GLN A 18 -12.39 -5.41 -4.72
N GLN A 19 -13.14 -6.27 -4.03
CA GLN A 19 -13.41 -6.06 -2.62
C GLN A 19 -12.10 -6.24 -1.82
N PRO A 20 -11.66 -5.23 -1.05
CA PRO A 20 -10.41 -5.31 -0.33
C PRO A 20 -10.53 -6.29 0.85
N PHE A 21 -9.48 -7.09 1.04
CA PHE A 21 -9.25 -7.85 2.27
C PHE A 21 -8.20 -7.11 3.11
N ILE A 22 -8.54 -6.74 4.34
CA ILE A 22 -7.69 -5.92 5.22
C ILE A 22 -7.38 -6.74 6.48
N PRO A 23 -6.28 -7.51 6.49
CA PRO A 23 -5.95 -8.38 7.62
C PRO A 23 -5.32 -7.64 8.82
N ASP A 24 -4.80 -6.42 8.59
CA ASP A 24 -4.10 -5.62 9.60
C ASP A 24 -4.27 -4.12 9.30
N ARG A 25 -3.18 -3.38 9.09
CA ARG A 25 -3.21 -1.93 8.85
C ARG A 25 -3.63 -1.64 7.41
N SER A 26 -4.40 -0.56 7.25
CA SER A 26 -4.73 -0.02 5.94
C SER A 26 -4.57 1.48 5.85
N ILE A 27 -4.22 1.95 4.64
CA ILE A 27 -4.35 3.35 4.25
C ILE A 27 -5.29 3.46 3.06
N PHE A 28 -6.06 4.54 2.99
CA PHE A 28 -6.90 4.87 1.84
C PHE A 28 -6.33 6.10 1.13
N LEU A 29 -6.06 5.97 -0.16
CA LEU A 29 -5.54 7.07 -0.98
C LEU A 29 -6.69 7.98 -1.39
N ALA A 30 -6.96 9.01 -0.59
CA ALA A 30 -7.90 10.07 -0.93
C ALA A 30 -7.16 11.25 -1.60
N GLY A 31 -7.76 11.82 -2.62
CA GLY A 31 -7.25 13.02 -3.30
C GLY A 31 -7.76 13.14 -4.72
N SER A 32 -7.62 14.33 -5.31
CA SER A 32 -7.93 14.56 -6.71
C SER A 32 -6.94 13.81 -7.61
N ILE A 33 -7.48 13.18 -8.64
CA ILE A 33 -6.71 12.50 -9.67
C ILE A 33 -6.89 13.29 -10.96
N GLU A 34 -5.87 14.04 -11.36
CA GLU A 34 -5.89 14.78 -12.61
C GLU A 34 -5.24 13.97 -13.73
N MET A 35 -5.97 12.97 -14.22
CA MET A 35 -5.53 12.09 -15.30
C MET A 35 -5.00 12.89 -16.50
N GLY A 36 -3.75 12.65 -16.87
CA GLY A 36 -3.08 13.27 -18.02
C GLY A 36 -2.55 14.70 -17.81
N LYS A 37 -2.68 15.26 -16.60
CA LYS A 37 -2.12 16.58 -16.25
C LYS A 37 -1.09 16.52 -15.14
N ALA A 38 -1.32 15.66 -14.15
CA ALA A 38 -0.43 15.45 -13.01
C ALA A 38 0.28 14.10 -13.09
N GLU A 39 1.39 13.98 -12.36
CA GLU A 39 2.03 12.68 -12.10
C GLU A 39 1.01 11.72 -11.47
N ASP A 40 1.08 10.44 -11.85
CA ASP A 40 0.34 9.36 -11.19
C ASP A 40 0.95 9.12 -9.79
N TRP A 41 0.60 10.01 -8.86
CA TRP A 41 1.12 10.00 -7.50
C TRP A 41 0.67 8.76 -6.74
N GLN A 42 -0.50 8.18 -7.08
CA GLN A 42 -0.99 6.94 -6.49
C GLN A 42 -0.08 5.77 -6.87
N ALA A 43 0.28 5.64 -8.15
CA ALA A 43 1.22 4.62 -8.60
C ALA A 43 2.61 4.80 -7.98
N LYS A 44 3.11 6.04 -7.94
CA LYS A 44 4.42 6.35 -7.34
C LYS A 44 4.47 6.02 -5.85
N LEU A 45 3.45 6.41 -5.09
CA LEU A 45 3.38 6.14 -3.66
C LEU A 45 3.24 4.64 -3.40
N THR A 46 2.35 3.95 -4.11
CA THR A 46 2.18 2.49 -3.95
C THR A 46 3.45 1.72 -4.30
N SER A 47 4.16 2.10 -5.37
CA SER A 47 5.46 1.52 -5.71
C SER A 47 6.50 1.77 -4.61
N THR A 48 6.55 2.99 -4.07
CA THR A 48 7.47 3.34 -2.98
C THR A 48 7.20 2.48 -1.75
N LEU A 49 5.94 2.41 -1.32
CA LEU A 49 5.54 1.62 -0.15
C LEU A 49 5.84 0.14 -0.31
N SER A 50 5.59 -0.44 -1.49
CA SER A 50 5.87 -1.85 -1.77
C SER A 50 7.35 -2.22 -1.75
N ASN A 51 8.26 -1.24 -1.83
CA ASN A 51 9.70 -1.45 -1.76
C ASN A 51 10.28 -1.21 -0.36
N LEU A 52 9.45 -0.87 0.64
CA LEU A 52 9.91 -0.67 2.01
C LEU A 52 9.88 -1.98 2.79
N ASP A 53 10.92 -2.20 3.60
CA ASP A 53 10.91 -3.24 4.62
C ASP A 53 10.08 -2.76 5.82
N LEU A 54 8.80 -3.11 5.83
CA LEU A 54 7.89 -2.78 6.93
C LEU A 54 7.90 -3.89 7.99
N PRO A 55 7.80 -3.55 9.28
CA PRO A 55 7.68 -4.55 10.35
C PRO A 55 6.26 -5.13 10.49
N TYR A 56 5.32 -4.72 9.62
CA TYR A 56 3.91 -5.13 9.63
C TYR A 56 3.33 -5.13 8.22
N HIS A 57 2.26 -5.92 8.01
CA HIS A 57 1.56 -5.95 6.73
C HIS A 57 0.78 -4.65 6.52
N LEU A 58 0.77 -4.13 5.30
CA LEU A 58 0.03 -2.92 4.94
C LEU A 58 -0.85 -3.15 3.73
N THR A 59 -2.14 -2.85 3.85
CA THR A 59 -3.07 -2.79 2.72
C THR A 59 -3.26 -1.33 2.26
N VAL A 60 -2.97 -1.05 1.00
CA VAL A 60 -3.21 0.26 0.37
C VAL A 60 -4.48 0.19 -0.47
N LEU A 61 -5.51 0.90 -0.08
CA LEU A 61 -6.75 1.07 -0.84
C LEU A 61 -6.54 2.21 -1.83
N ASN A 62 -6.42 1.85 -3.11
CA ASN A 62 -6.12 2.77 -4.19
C ASN A 62 -7.34 2.87 -5.13
N PRO A 63 -8.21 3.89 -4.97
CA PRO A 63 -9.44 4.04 -5.74
C PRO A 63 -9.18 4.36 -7.22
#